data_AF-A0AA40R541-F1
#
_entry.id   AF-A0AA40R541-F1
#
_cell.length_a   1.000
_cell.length_b   1.000
_cell.length_c   1.000
_cell.angle_alpha   90.00
_cell.angle_beta   90.00
_cell.angle_gamma   90.00
#
_symmetry.space_group_name_H-M   'P 1'
#
loop_
_entity.id
_entity.type
_entity.pdbx_description
1 polymer ?
#
loop_
_entity_poly.entity_id
_entity_poly.type
_entity_poly.pdbx_seq_one_letter_code
_entity_poly.pdbx_strand_id
1 'polypeptide(L)'
;MRLHVRYGPARKKPRVGDRRTTKKHGEQIRVFRMARDMRGNIIGYDCTGGRQLYDWVPISEARTHGAAHHWTAEERAKYEPREGA
;
A
#
# COMPACT_ATOMS: atom_id res chain seq x y z
N MET A 1 -21.27 8.30 35.93
CA MET A 1 -20.50 7.81 34.76
C MET A 1 -19.32 8.75 34.53
N ARG A 2 -18.07 8.29 34.69
CA ARG A 2 -16.86 9.12 34.53
C ARG A 2 -16.18 8.76 33.20
N LEU A 3 -16.21 9.68 32.23
CA LEU A 3 -15.50 9.56 30.96
C LEU A 3 -14.04 9.94 31.16
N HIS A 4 -13.13 8.96 31.06
CA HIS A 4 -11.70 9.21 31.09
C HIS A 4 -11.20 9.50 29.67
N VAL A 5 -11.10 10.78 29.30
CA VAL A 5 -10.45 11.20 28.06
C VAL A 5 -8.94 11.18 28.26
N ARG A 6 -8.27 10.19 27.67
CA ARG A 6 -6.80 10.13 27.65
C ARG A 6 -6.30 10.86 26.40
N TYR A 7 -5.55 11.94 26.59
CA TYR A 7 -4.81 12.58 25.50
C TYR A 7 -3.56 11.76 25.22
N GLY A 8 -3.50 11.16 24.03
CA GLY A 8 -2.33 10.47 23.50
C GLY A 8 -2.07 10.93 22.06
N PRO A 9 -0.87 10.69 21.51
CA PRO A 9 -0.57 11.06 20.14
C PRO A 9 -1.57 10.40 19.19
N ALA A 10 -2.23 11.22 18.37
CA ALA A 10 -3.16 10.73 17.36
C ALA A 10 -2.39 9.82 16.39
N ARG A 11 -2.84 8.57 16.24
CA ARG A 11 -2.23 7.65 15.27
C ARG A 11 -2.39 8.23 13.86
N LYS A 12 -1.30 8.32 13.10
CA LYS A 12 -1.31 8.72 11.70
C LYS A 12 -2.30 7.81 10.94
N LYS A 13 -3.24 8.41 10.22
CA LYS A 13 -4.16 7.66 9.35
C LYS A 13 -3.34 6.92 8.27
N PRO A 14 -3.72 5.68 7.92
CA PRO A 14 -3.04 4.92 6.87
C PRO A 14 -3.15 5.64 5.52
N ARG A 15 -2.07 5.60 4.73
CA ARG A 15 -2.00 6.17 3.38
C ARG A 15 -1.23 5.24 2.44
N VAL A 16 -1.53 5.34 1.14
CA VAL A 16 -0.69 4.73 0.11
C VAL A 16 0.73 5.27 0.22
N GLY A 17 1.70 4.40 0.02
CA GLY A 17 3.12 4.75 0.12
C GLY A 17 3.69 4.69 1.53
N ASP A 18 2.88 4.43 2.57
CA ASP A 18 3.42 4.09 3.88
C ASP A 18 4.34 2.85 3.73
N ARG A 19 5.46 2.85 4.47
CA ARG A 19 6.50 1.82 4.38
C ARG A 19 6.58 1.03 5.68
N ARG A 20 6.92 -0.25 5.56
CA ARG A 20 7.30 -1.08 6.71
C ARG A 20 8.31 -2.13 6.28
N THR A 21 9.07 -2.63 7.24
CA THR A 21 9.97 -3.77 7.03
C THR A 21 9.58 -4.88 8.00
N THR A 22 9.44 -6.10 7.48
CA THR A 22 9.10 -7.27 8.29
C THR A 22 10.12 -8.38 8.06
N LYS A 23 10.38 -9.22 9.08
CA LYS A 23 11.35 -10.32 8.96
C LYS A 23 10.99 -11.33 7.86
N LYS A 24 9.70 -11.56 7.64
CA LYS A 24 9.20 -12.58 6.68
C LYS A 24 9.14 -12.08 5.24
N HIS A 25 8.80 -10.80 5.04
CA HIS A 25 8.50 -10.26 3.71
C HIS A 25 9.43 -9.13 3.27
N GLY A 26 10.44 -8.80 4.07
CA GLY A 26 11.36 -7.70 3.78
C GLY A 26 10.66 -6.34 3.78
N GLU A 27 11.13 -5.45 2.91
CA GLU A 27 10.58 -4.11 2.71
C GLU A 27 9.27 -4.14 1.93
N GLN A 28 8.27 -3.45 2.46
CA GLN A 28 6.92 -3.42 1.92
C GLN A 28 6.40 -1.99 1.82
N ILE A 29 5.53 -1.79 0.84
CA ILE A 29 4.80 -0.56 0.62
C ILE A 29 3.30 -0.81 0.73
N ARG A 30 2.59 0.14 1.32
CA ARG A 30 1.13 0.09 1.43
C ARG A 30 0.51 0.56 0.13
N VAL A 31 -0.43 -0.23 -0.40
CA VAL A 31 -1.18 0.06 -1.64
C VAL A 31 -2.68 -0.08 -1.39
N PHE A 32 -3.50 0.51 -2.27
CA PHE A 32 -4.93 0.26 -2.22
C PHE A 32 -5.23 -1.19 -2.56
N ARG A 33 -6.13 -1.80 -1.80
CA ARG A 33 -6.67 -3.11 -2.14
C ARG A 33 -7.66 -2.96 -3.28
N MET A 34 -7.45 -3.73 -4.34
CA MET A 34 -8.30 -3.72 -5.53
C MET A 34 -9.34 -4.84 -5.43
N ALA A 35 -10.60 -4.50 -5.67
CA ALA A 35 -11.67 -5.47 -5.86
C ALA A 35 -11.50 -6.16 -7.21
N ARG A 36 -11.71 -7.47 -7.24
CA ARG A 36 -11.61 -8.29 -8.45
C ARG A 36 -12.94 -9.00 -8.73
N ASP A 37 -13.27 -9.13 -10.01
CA ASP A 37 -14.38 -9.99 -10.44
C ASP A 37 -14.03 -11.48 -10.31
N MET A 38 -14.99 -12.35 -10.60
CA MET A 38 -14.79 -13.82 -10.60
C MET A 38 -13.77 -14.30 -11.64
N ARG A 39 -13.41 -13.47 -12.62
CA ARG A 39 -12.43 -13.76 -13.68
C ARG A 39 -11.05 -13.19 -13.36
N GLY A 40 -10.90 -12.49 -12.24
CA GLY A 40 -9.66 -11.87 -11.76
C GLY A 40 -9.41 -10.43 -12.23
N ASN A 41 -10.31 -9.82 -13.01
CA ASN A 41 -10.16 -8.45 -13.50
C ASN A 41 -10.39 -7.43 -12.39
N ILE A 42 -9.62 -6.35 -12.39
CA ILE A 42 -9.80 -5.23 -11.45
C ILE A 42 -11.07 -4.47 -11.82
N ILE A 43 -12.01 -4.39 -10.87
CA ILE A 43 -13.28 -3.67 -11.05
C ILE A 43 -13.37 -2.38 -10.23
N GLY A 44 -12.40 -2.14 -9.35
CA GLY A 44 -12.34 -0.91 -8.55
C GLY A 44 -11.60 -1.11 -7.24
N TYR A 45 -11.84 -0.20 -6.30
CA TYR A 45 -11.28 -0.26 -4.95
C TYR A 45 -12.13 -1.14 -4.03
N ASP A 46 -11.47 -2.01 -3.26
CA ASP A 46 -12.12 -2.73 -2.18
C ASP A 46 -12.37 -1.77 -1.01
N CYS A 47 -13.62 -1.69 -0.57
CA CYS A 47 -14.08 -0.74 0.43
C CYS A 47 -14.94 -1.44 1.48
N THR A 48 -14.81 -1.03 2.74
CA THR A 48 -15.71 -1.44 3.83
C THR A 48 -16.23 -0.21 4.55
N GLY A 49 -17.57 -0.09 4.64
CA GLY A 49 -18.21 1.08 5.27
C GLY A 49 -17.84 2.42 4.61
N GLY A 50 -17.69 2.44 3.28
CA GLY A 50 -17.31 3.63 2.50
C GLY A 50 -15.83 4.03 2.61
N ARG A 51 -14.97 3.19 3.20
CA ARG A 51 -13.53 3.43 3.32
C ARG A 51 -12.74 2.43 2.50
N GLN A 52 -11.81 2.93 1.69
CA GLN A 52 -10.86 2.12 0.94
C GLN A 52 -9.98 1.30 1.87
N LEU A 53 -9.80 0.02 1.53
CA LEU A 53 -8.89 -0.89 2.22
C LEU A 53 -7.50 -0.84 1.60
N TYR A 54 -6.52 -1.31 2.38
CA TYR A 54 -5.11 -1.29 2.00
C TYR A 54 -4.47 -2.64 2.21
N ASP A 55 -3.56 -3.00 1.31
CA ASP A 55 -2.69 -4.16 1.43
C ASP A 55 -1.22 -3.74 1.52
N TRP A 56 -0.39 -4.66 1.99
CA TRP A 56 1.06 -4.51 2.05
C TRP A 56 1.70 -5.43 1.03
N VAL A 57 2.37 -4.86 0.04
CA VAL A 57 3.04 -5.59 -1.04
C VAL A 57 4.54 -5.34 -0.98
N PRO A 58 5.37 -6.28 -1.46
CA PRO A 58 6.80 -6.04 -1.65
C PRO A 58 7.03 -4.76 -2.48
N ILE A 59 8.08 -3.99 -2.17
CA ILE A 59 8.38 -2.74 -2.91
C ILE A 59 8.58 -3.01 -4.41
N SER A 60 9.16 -4.16 -4.76
CA SER A 60 9.35 -4.60 -6.16
C SER A 60 8.05 -4.72 -6.95
N GLU A 61 6.92 -5.00 -6.29
CA GLU A 61 5.62 -5.19 -6.93
C GLU A 61 4.79 -3.90 -7.02
N ALA A 62 5.30 -2.78 -6.48
CA ALA A 62 4.53 -1.54 -6.40
C ALA A 62 4.00 -1.08 -7.76
N ARG A 63 4.73 -1.29 -8.86
CA ARG A 63 4.29 -0.95 -10.22
C ARG A 63 3.03 -1.71 -10.63
N THR A 64 2.99 -3.02 -10.42
CA THR A 64 1.83 -3.87 -10.69
C THR A 64 0.59 -3.42 -9.92
N HIS A 65 0.79 -2.81 -8.75
CA HIS A 65 -0.26 -2.28 -7.89
C HIS A 65 -0.51 -0.77 -8.05
N GLY A 66 0.03 -0.13 -9.09
CA GLY A 66 -0.20 1.29 -9.39
C GLY A 66 0.48 2.28 -8.44
N ALA A 67 1.46 1.82 -7.65
CA ALA A 67 2.14 2.59 -6.60
C ALA A 67 3.62 2.92 -6.92
N ALA A 68 4.08 2.72 -8.15
CA ALA A 68 5.46 3.03 -8.56
C ALA A 68 5.83 4.53 -8.41
N HIS A 69 4.84 5.42 -8.40
CA HIS A 69 5.05 6.85 -8.13
C HIS A 69 5.57 7.14 -6.72
N HIS A 70 5.48 6.17 -5.80
CA HIS A 70 6.04 6.25 -4.45
C HIS A 70 7.45 5.65 -4.31
N TRP A 71 8.03 5.14 -5.41
CA TRP A 71 9.43 4.71 -5.40
C TRP A 71 10.36 5.91 -5.24
N THR A 72 11.45 5.71 -4.49
CA THR A 72 12.61 6.59 -4.50
C THR A 72 13.32 6.52 -5.86
N ALA A 73 14.24 7.45 -6.13
CA ALA A 73 15.06 7.39 -7.34
C ALA A 73 15.87 6.08 -7.44
N GLU A 74 16.41 5.60 -6.31
CA GLU A 74 17.15 4.35 -6.22
C GLU A 74 16.26 3.12 -6.50
N GLU A 75 15.07 3.08 -5.89
CA GLU A 75 14.11 2.00 -6.12
C GLU A 75 13.61 1.98 -7.56
N ARG A 76 13.39 3.16 -8.15
CA ARG A 76 13.04 3.28 -9.54
C ARG A 76 14.16 2.75 -10.43
N ALA A 77 15.41 3.14 -10.20
CA ALA A 77 16.55 2.60 -10.94
C ALA A 77 16.73 1.08 -10.80
N LYS A 78 16.30 0.51 -9.67
CA LYS A 78 16.41 -0.94 -9.37
C LYS A 78 15.27 -1.78 -9.94
N TYR A 79 14.04 -1.30 -9.87
CA TYR A 79 12.83 -2.07 -10.17
C TYR A 79 12.12 -1.65 -11.45
N GLU A 80 12.46 -0.50 -12.03
CA GLU A 80 11.95 -0.11 -13.33
C GLU A 80 12.52 -1.05 -14.41
N PRO A 81 11.66 -1.68 -15.23
CA PRO A 81 12.15 -2.45 -16.36
C PRO A 81 12.93 -1.51 -17.28
N ARG A 82 14.18 -1.88 -17.60
CA ARG A 82 14.94 -1.21 -18.64
C ARG A 82 14.23 -1.48 -19.96
N GLU A 83 13.58 -0.48 -20.53
CA GLU A 83 13.10 -0.60 -21.92
C GLU A 83 14.31 -0.81 -22.83
N GLY A 84 14.37 -1.99 -23.47
CA GLY A 84 15.42 -2.35 -24.44
C GLY A 84 16.06 -3.72 -24.21
N ALA A 85 15.37 -4.79 -24.64
CA ALA A 85 15.95 -6.05 -25.12
C ALA A 85 14.98 -6.68 -26.12
#